data_AF-A0A1H9RI61-F1
#
_entry.id   AF-A0A1H9RI61-F1
#
_cell.length_a   1.000
_cell.length_b   1.000
_cell.length_c   1.000
_cell.angle_alpha   90.00
_cell.angle_beta   90.00
_cell.angle_gamma   90.00
#
_symmetry.space_group_name_H-M   'P 1'
#
loop_
_entity.id
_entity.type
_entity.pdbx_description
1 polymer ?
#
loop_
_entity_poly.entity_id
_entity_poly.type
_entity_poly.pdbx_seq_one_letter_code
_entity_poly.pdbx_strand_id
1 'polypeptide(L)'
;MQLGDIDFDENVGEQLSRATRIPEEEDDPFEAIQSAKARRETHHKTPPVVTFDPDEDALDGNPFRPPQGTVMLFWGATGTDLIDDIETAIVKDDLDAFSEVGEMLLENEELLSRELPTPHEGVEKALEAPAIFDFSYGSRELGRNLALRELPLGAMTFPYTGGELDPDEFTIRECPCGPDCPPSPPWPDDFPWPDGPDGPFPPNGFYDYLVVASPPEMSDIERRAMETIPSDVDEANILPNGPVSDAVLVAAVVVAVAVATSTSPGVHEDLREVSLPDDTVNQLGSRAAVGELLDMRREVLHEHGFA
;
A
#
# COMPACT_ATOMS: atom_id res chain seq x y z
N MET A 1 -37.58 -2.15 1.35
CA MET A 1 -36.59 -1.06 1.23
C MET A 1 -36.28 -0.95 -0.24
N GLN A 2 -36.75 0.10 -0.92
CA GLN A 2 -36.45 0.34 -2.34
C GLN A 2 -35.15 1.14 -2.36
N LEU A 3 -34.10 0.58 -2.95
CA LEU A 3 -32.88 1.32 -3.28
C LEU A 3 -33.26 2.28 -4.41
N GLY A 4 -33.21 3.57 -4.11
CA GLY A 4 -33.44 4.63 -5.09
C GLY A 4 -32.30 4.70 -6.09
N ASP A 5 -32.63 5.06 -7.32
CA ASP A 5 -31.69 5.30 -8.42
C ASP A 5 -30.63 6.32 -7.96
N ILE A 6 -29.36 5.91 -7.98
CA ILE A 6 -28.23 6.80 -7.78
C ILE A 6 -27.98 7.52 -9.11
N ASP A 7 -28.34 8.80 -9.18
CA ASP A 7 -27.99 9.68 -10.31
C ASP A 7 -26.46 9.86 -10.31
N PHE A 8 -25.78 9.22 -11.26
CA PHE A 8 -24.39 9.52 -11.57
C PHE A 8 -24.33 10.90 -12.23
N ASP A 9 -23.99 11.91 -11.43
CA ASP A 9 -23.93 13.31 -11.82
C ASP A 9 -22.96 13.54 -13.00
N GLU A 10 -23.37 14.33 -13.99
CA GLU A 10 -22.59 14.71 -15.21
C GLU A 10 -21.24 15.38 -14.87
N ASN A 11 -21.03 15.73 -13.60
CA ASN A 11 -19.85 16.41 -13.08
C ASN A 11 -18.58 15.53 -13.03
N VAL A 12 -18.70 14.21 -12.94
CA VAL A 12 -17.53 13.30 -12.84
C VAL A 12 -16.66 13.36 -14.10
N GLY A 13 -17.28 13.48 -15.28
CA GLY A 13 -16.56 13.57 -16.55
C GLY A 13 -15.74 14.86 -16.69
N GLU A 14 -16.27 15.99 -16.21
CA GLU A 14 -15.57 17.28 -16.25
C GLU A 14 -14.45 17.35 -15.20
N GLN A 15 -14.65 16.75 -14.02
CA GLN A 15 -13.60 16.61 -13.00
C GLN A 15 -12.43 15.75 -13.47
N LEU A 16 -12.69 14.58 -14.08
CA LEU A 16 -11.65 13.73 -14.66
C LEU A 16 -10.94 14.41 -15.85
N SER A 17 -11.65 15.23 -16.64
CA SER A 17 -11.05 15.98 -17.75
C SER A 17 -10.18 17.15 -17.27
N ARG A 18 -10.50 17.77 -16.13
CA ARG A 18 -9.61 18.76 -15.48
C ARG A 18 -8.38 18.11 -14.86
N ALA A 19 -8.52 16.95 -14.21
CA ALA A 19 -7.41 16.24 -13.60
C ALA A 19 -6.35 15.74 -14.62
N THR A 20 -6.70 15.64 -15.90
CA THR A 20 -5.84 15.08 -16.96
C THR A 20 -5.25 16.11 -17.92
N ARG A 21 -5.62 17.40 -17.81
CA ARG A 21 -5.06 18.45 -18.67
C ARG A 21 -3.72 18.94 -18.11
N ILE A 22 -2.64 18.27 -18.50
CA ILE A 22 -1.27 18.64 -18.14
C ILE A 22 -0.88 19.91 -18.92
N PRO A 23 -0.52 21.04 -18.26
CA PRO A 23 0.00 22.22 -18.93
C PRO A 23 1.36 21.93 -19.61
N GLU A 24 1.55 22.41 -20.84
CA GLU A 24 2.65 21.99 -21.74
C GLU A 24 4.04 22.59 -21.43
N GLU A 25 4.23 23.39 -20.37
CA GLU A 25 5.53 24.06 -20.08
C GLU A 25 5.83 24.27 -18.57
N GLU A 26 5.38 23.38 -17.68
CA GLU A 26 5.80 23.42 -16.26
C GLU A 26 6.84 22.32 -16.01
N ASP A 27 7.94 22.68 -15.33
CA ASP A 27 8.96 21.75 -14.83
C ASP A 27 8.27 20.55 -14.16
N ASP A 28 8.75 19.33 -14.41
CA ASP A 28 8.16 18.12 -13.84
C ASP A 28 8.03 18.31 -12.31
N PRO A 29 6.80 18.35 -11.75
CA PRO A 29 6.60 18.66 -10.34
C PRO A 29 7.32 17.64 -9.45
N PHE A 30 7.58 16.42 -9.94
CA PHE A 30 8.35 15.42 -9.20
C PHE A 30 9.87 15.72 -9.18
N GLU A 31 10.41 16.47 -10.14
CA GLU A 31 11.81 16.92 -10.14
C GLU A 31 12.10 17.85 -8.96
N ALA A 32 11.12 18.67 -8.55
CA ALA A 32 11.23 19.50 -7.36
C ALA A 32 11.43 18.68 -6.08
N ILE A 33 10.68 17.56 -5.95
CA ILE A 33 10.83 16.63 -4.82
C ILE A 33 12.19 15.94 -4.86
N GLN A 34 12.62 15.44 -6.03
CA GLN A 34 13.95 14.80 -6.12
C GLN A 34 15.07 15.78 -5.78
N SER A 35 14.97 17.01 -6.26
CA SER A 35 15.90 18.09 -5.94
C SER A 35 15.88 18.47 -4.45
N ALA A 36 14.71 18.44 -3.80
CA ALA A 36 14.61 18.63 -2.37
C ALA A 36 15.26 17.47 -1.60
N LYS A 37 14.94 16.22 -1.93
CA LYS A 37 15.52 15.02 -1.30
C LYS A 37 17.04 14.94 -1.45
N ALA A 38 17.58 15.30 -2.62
CA ALA A 38 19.01 15.31 -2.88
C ALA A 38 19.80 16.33 -2.01
N ARG A 39 19.13 17.36 -1.50
CA ARG A 39 19.71 18.38 -0.62
C ARG A 39 19.54 18.08 0.87
N ARG A 40 18.66 17.13 1.21
CA ARG A 40 18.33 16.75 2.59
C ARG A 40 19.27 15.64 3.07
N GLU A 41 19.54 15.64 4.37
CA GLU A 41 20.13 14.47 5.01
C GLU A 41 19.16 13.29 4.86
N THR A 42 19.70 12.09 4.68
CA THR A 42 18.91 10.87 4.52
C THR A 42 19.10 10.00 5.75
N HIS A 43 17.98 9.60 6.37
CA HIS A 43 17.93 8.62 7.44
C HIS A 43 17.37 7.31 6.88
N HIS A 44 18.01 6.19 7.26
CA HIS A 44 17.53 4.86 6.91
C HIS A 44 16.94 4.21 8.15
N LYS A 45 15.75 3.64 8.01
CA LYS A 45 15.04 2.92 9.09
C LYS A 45 14.55 1.57 8.56
N THR A 46 14.52 0.59 9.46
CA THR A 46 13.84 -0.70 9.23
C THR A 46 12.56 -0.67 10.08
N PRO A 47 11.37 -0.64 9.47
CA PRO A 47 10.12 -0.61 10.23
C PRO A 47 9.88 -1.97 10.91
N PRO A 48 9.24 -2.00 12.08
CA PRO A 48 8.65 -3.23 12.62
C PRO A 48 7.69 -3.87 11.62
N VAL A 49 7.68 -5.20 11.58
CA VAL A 49 6.81 -5.99 10.72
C VAL A 49 5.99 -6.92 11.60
N VAL A 50 4.66 -6.84 11.48
CA VAL A 50 3.73 -7.74 12.17
C VAL A 50 2.85 -8.47 11.16
N THR A 51 2.42 -9.68 11.50
CA THR A 51 1.48 -10.45 10.69
C THR A 51 0.07 -10.26 11.27
N PHE A 52 -0.88 -9.96 10.40
CA PHE A 52 -2.29 -9.84 10.72
C PHE A 52 -3.04 -10.95 9.98
N ASP A 53 -3.78 -11.78 10.71
CA ASP A 53 -4.59 -12.86 10.14
C ASP A 53 -6.07 -12.47 10.29
N PRO A 54 -6.66 -11.77 9.30
CA PRO A 54 -8.04 -11.35 9.40
C PRO A 54 -8.97 -12.56 9.34
N ASP A 55 -9.84 -12.68 10.35
CA ASP A 55 -10.99 -13.58 10.28
C ASP A 55 -11.87 -13.22 9.06
N GLU A 56 -12.18 -14.20 8.20
CA GLU A 56 -12.85 -14.03 6.88
C GLU A 56 -14.16 -13.23 7.00
N ASP A 57 -14.84 -13.36 8.13
CA ASP A 57 -16.20 -12.85 8.33
C ASP A 57 -16.26 -11.38 8.80
N ALA A 58 -15.13 -10.79 9.19
CA ALA A 58 -15.12 -9.46 9.78
C ALA A 58 -14.82 -8.36 8.74
N LEU A 59 -15.72 -8.19 7.78
CA LEU A 59 -15.81 -6.94 7.01
C LEU A 59 -16.55 -5.89 7.87
N ASP A 60 -15.84 -5.27 8.80
CA ASP A 60 -16.37 -4.23 9.69
C ASP A 60 -16.45 -2.83 9.03
N GLY A 61 -15.93 -2.69 7.81
CA GLY A 61 -15.90 -1.42 7.09
C GLY A 61 -14.77 -0.48 7.50
N ASN A 62 -13.83 -0.95 8.35
CA ASN A 62 -12.65 -0.18 8.70
C ASN A 62 -11.66 -0.13 7.51
N PRO A 63 -11.41 1.05 6.90
CA PRO A 63 -10.53 1.15 5.74
C PRO A 63 -9.04 0.98 6.07
N PHE A 64 -8.68 1.02 7.35
CA PHE A 64 -7.32 0.78 7.82
C PHE A 64 -7.04 -0.69 8.07
N ARG A 65 -8.05 -1.57 8.04
CA ARG A 65 -7.84 -3.00 8.18
C ARG A 65 -7.09 -3.55 6.96
N PRO A 66 -5.91 -4.16 7.10
CA PRO A 66 -5.17 -4.73 5.98
C PRO A 66 -5.98 -5.86 5.32
N PRO A 67 -6.37 -5.72 4.03
CA PRO A 67 -7.05 -6.80 3.32
C PRO A 67 -6.17 -8.05 3.23
N GLN A 68 -6.76 -9.23 3.16
CA GLN A 68 -6.01 -10.46 2.86
C GLN A 68 -5.23 -10.31 1.55
N GLY A 69 -4.04 -10.91 1.50
CA GLY A 69 -3.16 -10.81 0.34
C GLY A 69 -2.54 -9.43 0.17
N THR A 70 -2.30 -8.70 1.26
CA THR A 70 -1.66 -7.39 1.22
C THR A 70 -0.56 -7.19 2.25
N VAL A 71 0.36 -6.27 1.97
CA VAL A 71 1.24 -5.65 2.96
C VAL A 71 0.83 -4.19 3.06
N MET A 72 0.48 -3.72 4.24
CA MET A 72 0.10 -2.34 4.48
C MET A 72 1.21 -1.64 5.28
N LEU A 73 1.71 -0.52 4.75
CA LEU A 73 2.59 0.39 5.48
C LEU A 73 1.73 1.43 6.19
N PHE A 74 1.91 1.55 7.50
CA PHE A 74 1.43 2.66 8.32
C PHE A 74 2.59 3.59 8.67
N TRP A 75 2.31 4.88 8.75
CA TRP A 75 3.24 5.85 9.31
C TRP A 75 2.52 6.98 10.02
N GLY A 76 3.05 7.40 11.15
CA GLY A 76 2.48 8.44 12.02
C GLY A 76 3.56 9.40 12.48
N ALA A 77 3.18 10.58 12.98
CA ALA A 77 4.16 11.53 13.47
C ALA A 77 4.87 10.98 14.72
N THR A 78 6.19 11.14 14.79
CA THR A 78 6.99 10.64 15.91
C THR A 78 6.51 11.23 17.22
N GLY A 79 6.37 10.36 18.24
CA GLY A 79 5.91 10.76 19.57
C GLY A 79 4.40 10.78 19.73
N THR A 80 3.66 10.37 18.70
CA THR A 80 2.27 9.93 18.85
C THR A 80 2.23 8.45 19.22
N ASP A 81 1.28 8.05 20.05
CA ASP A 81 1.08 6.63 20.40
C ASP A 81 0.37 5.85 19.28
N LEU A 82 0.01 6.48 18.15
CA LEU A 82 -0.85 5.89 17.11
C LEU A 82 -0.26 4.63 16.48
N ILE A 83 1.04 4.63 16.17
CA ILE A 83 1.68 3.45 15.57
C ILE A 83 1.79 2.31 16.58
N ASP A 84 2.15 2.64 17.83
CA ASP A 84 2.23 1.68 18.93
C ASP A 84 0.85 1.09 19.28
N ASP A 85 -0.21 1.90 19.22
CA ASP A 85 -1.59 1.49 19.45
C ASP A 85 -2.06 0.52 18.35
N ILE A 86 -1.76 0.83 17.08
CA ILE A 86 -2.04 -0.05 15.94
C ILE A 86 -1.30 -1.38 16.07
N GLU A 87 0.01 -1.34 16.34
CA GLU A 87 0.82 -2.54 16.54
C GLU A 87 0.27 -3.38 17.70
N THR A 88 0.00 -2.74 18.83
CA THR A 88 -0.52 -3.39 20.03
C THR A 88 -1.88 -4.03 19.77
N ALA A 89 -2.77 -3.36 19.06
CA ALA A 89 -4.09 -3.88 18.72
C ALA A 89 -3.98 -5.12 17.83
N ILE A 90 -3.12 -5.09 16.79
CA ILE A 90 -2.89 -6.25 15.92
C ILE A 90 -2.27 -7.42 16.70
N VAL A 91 -1.21 -7.18 17.47
CA VAL A 91 -0.49 -8.24 18.20
C VAL A 91 -1.38 -8.90 19.26
N LYS A 92 -2.32 -8.16 19.83
CA LYS A 92 -3.28 -8.67 20.83
C LYS A 92 -4.56 -9.22 20.22
N ASP A 93 -4.73 -9.15 18.90
CA ASP A 93 -5.99 -9.46 18.22
C ASP A 93 -7.18 -8.67 18.80
N ASP A 94 -6.94 -7.39 19.13
CA ASP A 94 -7.92 -6.46 19.69
C ASP A 94 -8.52 -5.61 18.56
N LEU A 95 -9.44 -6.21 17.81
CA LEU A 95 -10.09 -5.58 16.65
C LEU A 95 -10.94 -4.36 17.03
N ASP A 96 -11.45 -4.31 18.27
CA ASP A 96 -12.18 -3.16 18.79
C ASP A 96 -11.22 -1.96 18.93
N ALA A 97 -10.07 -2.16 19.59
CA ALA A 97 -9.05 -1.10 19.70
C ALA A 97 -8.50 -0.68 18.33
N PHE A 98 -8.29 -1.62 17.41
CA PHE A 98 -7.89 -1.30 16.04
C PHE A 98 -8.95 -0.46 15.30
N SER A 99 -10.23 -0.78 15.52
CA SER A 99 -11.35 -0.02 14.97
C SER A 99 -11.47 1.37 15.56
N GLU A 100 -11.22 1.55 16.86
CA GLU A 100 -11.20 2.88 17.51
C GLU A 100 -10.16 3.81 16.86
N VAL A 101 -8.97 3.30 16.49
CA VAL A 101 -7.97 4.10 15.75
C VAL A 101 -8.49 4.50 14.37
N GLY A 102 -9.15 3.58 13.67
CA GLY A 102 -9.77 3.86 12.37
C GLY A 102 -10.91 4.87 12.47
N GLU A 103 -11.78 4.73 13.46
CA GLU A 103 -12.88 5.64 13.75
C GLU A 103 -12.36 7.04 14.09
N MET A 104 -11.32 7.17 14.91
CA MET A 104 -10.70 8.47 15.21
C MET A 104 -10.27 9.22 13.93
N LEU A 105 -9.83 8.50 12.89
CA LEU A 105 -9.46 9.09 11.61
C LEU A 105 -10.68 9.40 10.73
N LEU A 106 -11.71 8.56 10.78
CA LEU A 106 -12.95 8.73 10.02
C LEU A 106 -13.85 9.83 10.60
N GLU A 107 -13.86 10.02 11.93
CA GLU A 107 -14.62 11.05 12.63
C GLU A 107 -14.15 12.47 12.28
N ASN A 108 -12.95 12.58 11.71
CA ASN A 108 -12.48 13.82 11.14
C ASN A 108 -13.09 14.04 9.75
N GLU A 109 -14.38 14.43 9.75
CA GLU A 109 -15.23 14.60 8.56
C GLU A 109 -14.62 15.55 7.52
N GLU A 110 -13.79 16.50 7.94
CA GLU A 110 -13.02 17.37 7.03
C GLU A 110 -12.02 16.59 6.17
N LEU A 111 -11.48 15.47 6.67
CA LEU A 111 -10.53 14.64 5.95
C LEU A 111 -11.21 13.78 4.88
N LEU A 112 -12.41 13.26 5.16
CA LEU A 112 -13.18 12.43 4.22
C LEU A 112 -13.88 13.25 3.13
N SER A 113 -14.23 14.50 3.42
CA SER A 113 -14.92 15.40 2.49
C SER A 113 -13.97 16.24 1.62
N ARG A 114 -12.66 16.15 1.84
CA ARG A 114 -11.67 16.92 1.08
C ARG A 114 -11.52 16.39 -0.35
N GLU A 115 -11.52 17.32 -1.30
CA GLU A 115 -11.15 17.01 -2.67
C GLU A 115 -9.71 16.48 -2.70
N LEU A 116 -9.48 15.44 -3.50
CA LEU A 116 -8.13 14.95 -3.75
C LEU A 116 -7.29 16.09 -4.34
N PRO A 117 -6.08 16.34 -3.80
CA PRO A 117 -5.23 17.38 -4.35
C PRO A 117 -4.91 17.08 -5.81
N THR A 118 -4.75 18.14 -6.60
CA THR A 118 -4.07 18.01 -7.88
C THR A 118 -2.64 17.50 -7.68
N PRO A 119 -2.00 16.91 -8.69
CA PRO A 119 -0.59 16.48 -8.58
C PRO A 119 0.34 17.60 -8.11
N HIS A 120 0.11 18.84 -8.55
CA HIS A 120 0.89 20.01 -8.15
C HIS A 120 0.73 20.33 -6.66
N GLU A 121 -0.51 20.41 -6.16
CA GLU A 121 -0.79 20.60 -4.72
C GLU A 121 -0.25 19.45 -3.87
N GLY A 122 -0.27 18.22 -4.40
CA GLY A 122 0.35 17.06 -3.75
C GLY A 122 1.85 17.23 -3.58
N VAL A 123 2.53 17.74 -4.61
CA VAL A 123 3.96 18.05 -4.58
C VAL A 123 4.27 19.19 -3.61
N GLU A 124 3.53 20.29 -3.67
CA GLU A 124 3.72 21.42 -2.74
C GLU A 124 3.58 20.96 -1.29
N LYS A 125 2.52 20.22 -0.97
CA LYS A 125 2.29 19.67 0.37
C LYS A 125 3.37 18.67 0.79
N ALA A 126 3.89 17.85 -0.12
CA ALA A 126 5.01 16.96 0.18
C ALA A 126 6.29 17.75 0.48
N LEU A 127 6.55 18.85 -0.24
CA LEU A 127 7.70 19.72 -0.01
C LEU A 127 7.62 20.48 1.33
N GLU A 128 6.41 20.84 1.75
CA GLU A 128 6.10 21.46 3.04
C GLU A 128 6.13 20.46 4.21
N ALA A 129 6.06 19.16 3.93
CA ALA A 129 6.03 18.15 4.96
C ALA A 129 7.36 18.09 5.76
N PRO A 130 7.28 17.76 7.07
CA PRO A 130 8.47 17.65 7.92
C PRO A 130 9.50 16.63 7.42
N ALA A 131 9.04 15.57 6.74
CA ALA A 131 9.90 14.66 6.02
C ALA A 131 9.20 14.14 4.77
N ILE A 132 10.00 13.78 3.77
CA ILE A 132 9.57 13.01 2.60
C ILE A 132 10.32 11.69 2.68
N PHE A 133 9.67 10.57 2.44
CA PHE A 133 10.34 9.28 2.49
C PHE A 133 9.99 8.39 1.30
N ASP A 134 10.88 7.43 1.04
CA ASP A 134 10.60 6.30 0.15
C ASP A 134 10.51 5.02 0.97
N PHE A 135 9.74 4.06 0.48
CA PHE A 135 9.57 2.74 1.07
C PHE A 135 9.95 1.68 0.06
N SER A 136 10.80 0.74 0.48
CA SER A 136 11.30 -0.36 -0.34
C SER A 136 11.28 -1.69 0.40
N TYR A 137 11.27 -2.76 -0.37
CA TYR A 137 11.47 -4.14 0.08
C TYR A 137 12.56 -4.76 -0.80
N GLY A 138 13.69 -5.14 -0.18
CA GLY A 138 14.90 -5.55 -0.91
C GLY A 138 15.41 -4.40 -1.80
N SER A 139 15.65 -4.69 -3.08
CA SER A 139 16.01 -3.66 -4.07
C SER A 139 14.81 -2.96 -4.71
N ARG A 140 13.58 -3.39 -4.39
CA ARG A 140 12.36 -2.90 -5.01
C ARG A 140 11.77 -1.72 -4.26
N GLU A 141 11.52 -0.64 -4.98
CA GLU A 141 10.82 0.52 -4.45
C GLU A 141 9.30 0.33 -4.55
N LEU A 142 8.64 0.34 -3.40
CA LEU A 142 7.20 0.12 -3.27
C LEU A 142 6.45 1.45 -3.30
N GLY A 143 6.96 2.44 -2.57
CA GLY A 143 6.36 3.77 -2.44
C GLY A 143 7.38 4.90 -2.59
N ARG A 144 6.98 5.96 -3.30
CA ARG A 144 7.82 7.12 -3.64
C ARG A 144 7.26 8.40 -3.07
N ASN A 145 8.15 9.26 -2.57
CA ASN A 145 7.81 10.63 -2.20
C ASN A 145 6.63 10.70 -1.21
N LEU A 146 6.57 9.74 -0.30
CA LEU A 146 5.55 9.65 0.72
C LEU A 146 5.79 10.70 1.80
N ALA A 147 4.73 11.24 2.37
CA ALA A 147 4.79 12.22 3.44
C ALA A 147 3.49 12.19 4.24
N LEU A 148 3.55 12.51 5.53
CA LEU A 148 2.34 12.91 6.24
C LEU A 148 1.90 14.28 5.74
N ARG A 149 0.61 14.38 5.45
CA ARG A 149 -0.04 15.64 5.09
C ARG A 149 -0.68 16.21 6.36
N GLU A 150 -1.93 16.63 6.25
CA GLU A 150 -2.73 17.14 7.37
C GLU A 150 -3.29 16.00 8.25
N LEU A 151 -2.94 14.74 7.95
CA LEU A 151 -3.39 13.56 8.67
C LEU A 151 -2.38 13.18 9.76
N PRO A 152 -2.84 12.75 10.95
CA PRO A 152 -1.95 12.24 11.98
C PRO A 152 -1.42 10.83 11.66
N LEU A 153 -2.06 10.12 10.73
CA LEU A 153 -1.69 8.80 10.25
C LEU A 153 -1.80 8.72 8.72
N GLY A 154 -0.84 8.08 8.08
CA GLY A 154 -0.90 7.65 6.69
C GLY A 154 -0.87 6.13 6.60
N ALA A 155 -1.55 5.59 5.58
CA ALA A 155 -1.54 4.17 5.26
C ALA A 155 -1.40 3.96 3.75
N MET A 156 -0.69 2.92 3.34
CA MET A 156 -0.55 2.52 1.93
C MET A 156 -0.48 1.00 1.81
N THR A 157 -1.32 0.43 0.95
CA THR A 157 -1.49 -1.02 0.80
C THR A 157 -0.82 -1.51 -0.47
N PHE A 158 -0.04 -2.57 -0.40
CA PHE A 158 0.64 -3.22 -1.52
C PHE A 158 0.15 -4.65 -1.67
N PRO A 159 -0.06 -5.17 -2.89
CA PRO A 159 -0.41 -6.58 -3.09
C PRO A 159 0.70 -7.50 -2.60
N TYR A 160 0.31 -8.58 -1.92
CA TYR A 160 1.19 -9.58 -1.32
C TYR A 160 0.75 -10.99 -1.71
N THR A 161 1.68 -11.77 -2.25
CA THR A 161 1.41 -13.11 -2.81
C THR A 161 1.38 -14.23 -1.78
N GLY A 162 1.75 -13.97 -0.52
CA GLY A 162 1.78 -14.96 0.55
C GLY A 162 3.10 -15.73 0.72
N GLY A 163 4.15 -15.37 -0.02
CA GLY A 163 5.50 -15.92 0.19
C GLY A 163 6.16 -15.39 1.47
N GLU A 164 7.19 -16.07 2.00
CA GLU A 164 7.88 -15.60 3.21
C GLU A 164 8.44 -14.17 3.00
N LEU A 165 8.25 -13.31 4.01
CA LEU A 165 8.76 -11.94 4.01
C LEU A 165 9.94 -11.87 4.97
N ASP A 166 11.05 -11.28 4.53
CA ASP A 166 12.18 -10.96 5.40
C ASP A 166 11.97 -9.55 6.00
N PRO A 167 11.75 -9.42 7.33
CA PRO A 167 11.54 -8.13 7.95
C PRO A 167 12.71 -7.15 7.77
N ASP A 168 13.93 -7.67 7.65
CA ASP A 168 15.14 -6.83 7.52
C ASP A 168 15.29 -6.25 6.11
N GLU A 169 14.55 -6.77 5.12
CA GLU A 169 14.53 -6.23 3.75
C GLU A 169 13.64 -5.00 3.59
N PHE A 170 12.73 -4.73 4.55
CA PHE A 170 11.97 -3.49 4.54
C PHE A 170 12.86 -2.31 4.91
N THR A 171 12.89 -1.31 4.04
CA THR A 171 13.68 -0.10 4.25
C THR A 171 12.83 1.14 4.01
N ILE A 172 12.91 2.07 4.95
CA ILE A 172 12.43 3.43 4.82
C ILE A 172 13.63 4.34 4.61
N ARG A 173 13.58 5.14 3.55
CA ARG A 173 14.53 6.21 3.29
C ARG A 173 13.88 7.56 3.59
N GLU A 174 14.02 8.04 4.80
CA GLU A 174 13.43 9.30 5.26
C GLU A 174 14.37 10.47 4.96
N CYS A 175 13.84 11.53 4.35
CA CYS A 175 14.53 12.79 4.05
C CYS A 175 13.87 13.94 4.83
N PRO A 176 14.26 14.15 6.10
CA PRO A 176 13.93 15.32 6.89
C PRO A 176 14.03 16.63 6.13
N CYS A 177 13.09 17.54 6.34
CA CYS A 177 13.31 18.93 5.96
C CYS A 177 14.49 19.51 6.75
N GLY A 178 15.25 20.40 6.10
CA GLY A 178 16.40 21.05 6.73
C GLY A 178 16.00 22.03 7.85
N PRO A 179 16.96 22.74 8.46
CA PRO A 179 16.67 23.72 9.52
C PRO A 179 15.76 24.88 9.07
N ASP A 180 15.65 25.12 7.76
CA ASP A 180 14.77 26.13 7.16
C ASP A 180 13.37 25.58 6.84
N CYS A 181 13.00 24.42 7.39
CA CYS A 181 11.65 23.89 7.24
C CYS A 181 10.64 24.92 7.71
N PRO A 182 9.57 25.19 6.95
CA PRO A 182 8.48 25.96 7.51
C PRO A 182 8.06 25.32 8.84
N PRO A 183 7.75 26.11 9.88
CA PRO A 183 7.12 25.55 11.06
C PRO A 183 5.93 24.74 10.54
N SER A 184 5.85 23.48 10.98
CA SER A 184 4.88 22.50 10.47
C SER A 184 3.49 23.15 10.27
N PRO A 185 2.64 22.62 9.36
CA PRO A 185 1.23 23.02 9.32
C PRO A 185 0.68 23.03 10.75
N PRO A 186 -0.33 23.87 11.07
CA PRO A 186 -0.86 23.99 12.42
C PRO A 186 -1.48 22.64 12.80
N TRP A 187 -0.64 21.73 13.28
CA TRP A 187 -1.03 20.67 14.17
C TRP A 187 -1.81 21.38 15.27
N PRO A 188 -2.92 20.80 15.75
CA PRO A 188 -3.68 21.37 16.84
C PRO A 188 -2.71 21.90 17.91
N ASP A 189 -2.96 23.06 18.50
CA ASP A 189 -2.05 23.63 19.53
C ASP A 189 -1.80 22.65 20.69
N ASP A 190 -2.69 21.66 20.82
CA ASP A 190 -2.64 20.56 21.78
C ASP A 190 -1.87 19.32 21.29
N PHE A 191 -1.29 19.35 20.08
CA PHE A 191 -0.50 18.25 19.55
C PHE A 191 0.78 18.14 20.37
N PRO A 192 1.01 17.00 21.04
CA PRO A 192 2.05 16.87 22.04
C PRO A 192 3.42 16.73 21.37
N TRP A 193 3.96 17.82 20.85
CA TRP A 193 5.39 17.89 20.58
C TRP A 193 6.11 17.70 21.92
N PRO A 194 6.99 16.71 22.07
CA PRO A 194 7.68 16.43 23.33
C PRO A 194 8.35 17.67 23.94
N ASP A 195 8.77 18.62 23.08
CA ASP A 195 9.48 19.84 23.45
C ASP A 195 8.89 21.14 22.81
N GLY A 196 7.68 21.10 22.26
CA GLY A 196 7.08 22.22 21.53
C GLY A 196 7.66 22.45 20.11
N PRO A 197 7.15 23.43 19.35
CA PRO A 197 7.54 23.67 17.95
C PRO A 197 9.01 24.13 17.77
N ASP A 198 9.63 24.62 18.85
CA ASP A 198 11.04 25.04 18.90
C ASP A 198 11.97 23.96 19.48
N GLY A 199 11.42 22.78 19.80
CA GLY A 199 12.16 21.64 20.34
C GLY A 199 13.22 21.11 19.36
N PRO A 200 14.29 20.46 19.85
CA PRO A 200 15.22 19.77 18.96
C PRO A 200 14.45 18.73 18.14
N PHE A 201 14.79 18.62 16.85
CA PHE A 201 14.22 17.58 15.99
C PHE A 201 14.36 16.21 16.66
N PRO A 202 13.31 15.36 16.61
CA PRO A 202 13.37 14.03 17.20
C PRO A 202 14.58 13.28 16.61
N PRO A 203 15.49 12.77 17.46
CA PRO A 203 16.72 12.13 17.00
C PRO A 203 16.45 10.87 16.16
N ASN A 204 15.24 10.31 16.27
CA ASN A 204 14.81 9.12 15.58
C ASN A 204 14.00 9.43 14.30
N GLY A 205 14.02 10.67 13.80
CA GLY A 205 13.29 11.08 12.60
C GLY A 205 11.85 11.50 12.87
N PHE A 206 11.13 11.88 11.81
CA PHE A 206 9.85 12.60 11.91
C PHE A 206 8.63 11.69 11.95
N TYR A 207 8.78 10.48 11.43
CA TYR A 207 7.71 9.49 11.45
C TYR A 207 8.14 8.20 12.14
N ASP A 208 7.18 7.61 12.83
CA ASP A 208 7.18 6.21 13.24
C ASP A 208 6.46 5.39 12.15
N TYR A 209 6.85 4.13 11.99
CA TYR A 209 6.42 3.27 10.88
C TYR A 209 6.03 1.91 11.39
N LEU A 210 5.06 1.26 10.73
CA LEU A 210 4.71 -0.13 10.97
C LEU A 210 4.33 -0.78 9.64
N VAL A 211 4.85 -1.97 9.40
CA VAL A 211 4.46 -2.81 8.27
C VAL A 211 3.57 -3.93 8.80
N VAL A 212 2.38 -4.06 8.22
CA VAL A 212 1.43 -5.12 8.56
C VAL A 212 1.25 -6.02 7.36
N ALA A 213 1.68 -7.27 7.47
CA ALA A 213 1.50 -8.28 6.45
C ALA A 213 0.23 -9.08 6.73
N SER A 214 -0.71 -9.06 5.78
CA SER A 214 -1.93 -9.85 5.79
C SER A 214 -1.84 -10.90 4.69
N PRO A 215 -1.40 -12.13 4.98
CA PRO A 215 -1.23 -13.16 3.97
C PRO A 215 -2.55 -13.48 3.28
N PRO A 216 -2.51 -13.86 1.99
CA PRO A 216 -3.70 -14.39 1.33
C PRO A 216 -4.02 -15.77 1.90
N GLU A 217 -5.29 -16.14 1.85
CA GLU A 217 -5.64 -17.54 1.97
C GLU A 217 -5.03 -18.33 0.82
N MET A 218 -4.37 -19.43 1.16
CA MET A 218 -3.79 -20.35 0.19
C MET A 218 -4.30 -21.75 0.45
N SER A 219 -4.80 -22.37 -0.61
CA SER A 219 -5.01 -23.81 -0.63
C SER A 219 -3.68 -24.56 -0.43
N ASP A 220 -3.76 -25.84 -0.08
CA ASP A 220 -2.58 -26.68 0.07
C ASP A 220 -1.75 -26.77 -1.22
N ILE A 221 -2.40 -26.66 -2.40
CA ILE A 221 -1.72 -26.71 -3.69
C ILE A 221 -0.97 -25.41 -3.94
N GLU A 222 -1.59 -24.25 -3.67
CA GLU A 222 -0.94 -22.94 -3.80
C GLU A 222 0.23 -22.80 -2.84
N ARG A 223 0.06 -23.22 -1.58
CA ARG A 223 1.15 -23.20 -0.59
C ARG A 223 2.33 -24.04 -1.05
N ARG A 224 2.10 -25.26 -1.54
CA ARG A 224 3.18 -26.10 -2.11
C ARG A 224 3.82 -25.46 -3.34
N ALA A 225 3.04 -24.84 -4.21
CA ALA A 225 3.58 -24.14 -5.37
C ALA A 225 4.50 -22.98 -4.95
N MET A 226 4.08 -22.19 -3.96
CA MET A 226 4.89 -21.11 -3.37
C MET A 226 6.18 -21.64 -2.72
N GLU A 227 6.12 -22.76 -2.00
CA GLU A 227 7.30 -23.42 -1.42
C GLU A 227 8.33 -23.90 -2.47
N THR A 228 7.93 -24.04 -3.74
CA THR A 228 8.87 -24.37 -4.83
C THR A 228 9.58 -23.17 -5.43
N ILE A 229 9.11 -21.95 -5.14
CA ILE A 229 9.75 -20.72 -5.61
C ILE A 229 11.06 -20.54 -4.83
N PRO A 230 12.20 -20.37 -5.53
CA PRO A 230 13.47 -20.10 -4.86
C PRO A 230 13.40 -18.81 -4.01
N SER A 231 13.99 -18.83 -2.82
CA SER A 231 14.01 -17.68 -1.91
C SER A 231 14.82 -16.49 -2.46
N ASP A 232 15.63 -16.66 -3.52
CA ASP A 232 16.26 -15.51 -4.19
C ASP A 232 15.26 -14.70 -5.04
N VAL A 233 13.98 -15.08 -5.06
CA VAL A 233 12.88 -14.37 -5.72
C VAL A 233 11.95 -13.68 -4.70
N ASP A 234 12.37 -13.53 -3.43
CA ASP A 234 11.54 -12.97 -2.35
C ASP A 234 11.01 -11.56 -2.68
N GLU A 235 11.74 -10.74 -3.44
CA GLU A 235 11.25 -9.44 -3.91
C GLU A 235 9.95 -9.54 -4.74
N ALA A 236 9.65 -10.68 -5.35
CA ALA A 236 8.41 -10.89 -6.08
C ALA A 236 7.17 -11.03 -5.19
N ASN A 237 7.37 -11.16 -3.87
CA ASN A 237 6.26 -11.34 -2.93
C ASN A 237 5.42 -10.07 -2.78
N ILE A 238 6.01 -8.89 -2.97
CA ILE A 238 5.30 -7.61 -2.87
C ILE A 238 5.33 -6.88 -4.22
N LEU A 239 4.14 -6.50 -4.70
CA LEU A 239 3.99 -5.76 -5.94
C LEU A 239 3.94 -4.24 -5.66
N PRO A 240 4.60 -3.40 -6.47
CA PRO A 240 4.54 -1.96 -6.30
C PRO A 240 3.14 -1.44 -6.66
N ASN A 241 2.71 -0.39 -5.98
CA ASN A 241 1.49 0.33 -6.35
C ASN A 241 1.75 1.16 -7.62
N GLY A 242 1.23 0.69 -8.75
CA GLY A 242 1.30 1.43 -10.01
C GLY A 242 0.28 0.93 -11.01
N PRO A 243 -0.03 1.73 -12.06
CA PRO A 243 -0.78 1.27 -13.22
C PRO A 243 0.07 0.21 -13.94
N VAL A 244 -0.09 -1.05 -13.52
CA VAL A 244 0.42 -2.29 -14.10
C VAL A 244 1.67 -2.07 -14.99
N SER A 245 2.83 -1.83 -14.40
CA SER A 245 4.08 -1.86 -15.17
C SER A 245 4.35 -3.32 -15.57
N ASP A 246 4.45 -3.56 -16.88
CA ASP A 246 4.57 -4.82 -17.64
C ASP A 246 5.63 -5.87 -17.20
N ALA A 247 6.17 -5.84 -15.98
CA ALA A 247 7.29 -6.70 -15.58
C ALA A 247 6.92 -7.86 -14.61
N VAL A 248 5.72 -7.89 -14.02
CA VAL A 248 5.36 -8.95 -13.05
C VAL A 248 4.40 -9.97 -13.67
N LEU A 249 4.80 -10.55 -14.79
CA LEU A 249 3.94 -11.45 -15.56
C LEU A 249 3.91 -12.91 -15.05
N VAL A 250 4.81 -13.29 -14.13
CA VAL A 250 4.78 -14.63 -13.50
C VAL A 250 3.87 -14.62 -12.26
N ALA A 251 3.94 -13.60 -11.41
CA ALA A 251 2.94 -13.42 -10.36
C ALA A 251 1.57 -13.06 -10.95
N ALA A 252 1.48 -12.40 -12.12
CA ALA A 252 0.19 -12.12 -12.76
C ALA A 252 -0.58 -13.37 -13.23
N VAL A 253 -0.01 -14.58 -13.28
CA VAL A 253 -0.83 -15.78 -13.54
C VAL A 253 -1.53 -16.23 -12.26
N VAL A 254 -0.82 -16.24 -11.13
CA VAL A 254 -1.40 -16.53 -9.81
C VAL A 254 -2.32 -15.39 -9.35
N VAL A 255 -1.91 -14.14 -9.59
CA VAL A 255 -2.64 -12.91 -9.26
C VAL A 255 -3.75 -12.61 -10.27
N ALA A 256 -3.67 -12.95 -11.56
CA ALA A 256 -4.85 -12.83 -12.43
C ALA A 256 -5.90 -13.89 -12.08
N VAL A 257 -5.50 -15.06 -11.58
CA VAL A 257 -6.42 -16.03 -10.99
C VAL A 257 -7.00 -15.49 -9.68
N ALA A 258 -6.20 -14.86 -8.81
CA ALA A 258 -6.64 -14.29 -7.53
C ALA A 258 -7.38 -12.92 -7.61
N VAL A 259 -7.17 -12.13 -8.67
CA VAL A 259 -7.85 -10.83 -8.90
C VAL A 259 -9.15 -11.03 -9.69
N ALA A 260 -9.22 -12.07 -10.53
CA ALA A 260 -10.48 -12.50 -11.13
C ALA A 260 -11.46 -13.04 -10.08
N THR A 261 -10.96 -13.62 -8.97
CA THR A 261 -11.80 -14.08 -7.85
C THR A 261 -12.28 -12.95 -6.93
N SER A 262 -11.52 -11.87 -6.75
CA SER A 262 -11.86 -10.79 -5.80
C SER A 262 -12.74 -9.66 -6.37
N THR A 263 -12.79 -9.49 -7.70
CA THR A 263 -13.55 -8.39 -8.34
C THR A 263 -14.89 -8.82 -8.95
N SER A 264 -15.25 -10.10 -8.86
CA SER A 264 -16.52 -10.66 -9.36
C SER A 264 -17.14 -11.62 -8.33
N PRO A 265 -18.20 -11.22 -7.60
CA PRO A 265 -18.91 -12.11 -6.69
C PRO A 265 -19.62 -13.19 -7.51
N GLY A 266 -18.98 -14.35 -7.64
CA GLY A 266 -19.43 -15.51 -8.42
C GLY A 266 -18.30 -16.36 -8.99
N VAL A 267 -17.15 -15.74 -9.29
CA VAL A 267 -15.97 -16.44 -9.85
C VAL A 267 -15.18 -17.21 -8.77
N HIS A 268 -15.33 -16.79 -7.51
CA HIS A 268 -14.63 -17.37 -6.37
C HIS A 268 -15.09 -18.80 -6.01
N GLU A 269 -16.36 -19.15 -6.27
CA GLU A 269 -16.87 -20.51 -6.06
C GLU A 269 -16.43 -21.47 -7.18
N ASP A 270 -16.47 -21.03 -8.44
CA ASP A 270 -16.11 -21.86 -9.60
C ASP A 270 -14.61 -22.19 -9.65
N LEU A 271 -13.73 -21.29 -9.19
CA LEU A 271 -12.27 -21.52 -9.19
C LEU A 271 -11.78 -22.38 -8.03
N ARG A 272 -12.50 -22.47 -6.90
CA ARG A 272 -12.19 -23.43 -5.81
C ARG A 272 -12.35 -24.89 -6.28
N GLU A 273 -13.13 -25.14 -7.34
CA GLU A 273 -13.29 -26.48 -7.94
C GLU A 273 -12.24 -26.80 -9.02
N VAL A 274 -11.47 -25.82 -9.49
CA VAL A 274 -10.45 -26.04 -10.53
C VAL A 274 -9.16 -26.56 -9.90
N SER A 275 -9.04 -27.88 -9.79
CA SER A 275 -7.78 -28.53 -9.45
C SER A 275 -6.89 -28.67 -10.68
N LEU A 276 -5.69 -28.09 -10.65
CA LEU A 276 -4.64 -28.46 -11.59
C LEU A 276 -4.17 -29.90 -11.26
N PRO A 277 -3.98 -30.78 -12.26
CA PRO A 277 -3.39 -32.10 -12.04
C PRO A 277 -1.97 -31.95 -11.47
N ASP A 278 -1.58 -32.84 -10.56
CA ASP A 278 -0.23 -32.86 -9.94
C ASP A 278 0.89 -32.84 -11.00
N ASP A 279 0.67 -33.46 -12.15
CA ASP A 279 1.63 -33.49 -13.27
C ASP A 279 1.88 -32.10 -13.88
N THR A 280 0.88 -31.21 -13.87
CA THR A 280 1.01 -29.81 -14.36
C THR A 280 1.78 -28.96 -13.35
N VAL A 281 1.50 -29.13 -12.06
CA VAL A 281 2.22 -28.45 -10.97
C VAL A 281 3.69 -28.87 -10.95
N ASN A 282 3.97 -30.16 -11.15
CA ASN A 282 5.34 -30.67 -11.25
C ASN A 282 6.09 -30.18 -12.50
N GLN A 283 5.39 -29.93 -13.62
CA GLN A 283 5.99 -29.35 -14.83
C GLN A 283 6.35 -27.87 -14.65
N LEU A 284 5.54 -27.11 -13.89
CA LEU A 284 5.83 -25.70 -13.56
C LEU A 284 7.14 -25.54 -12.77
N GLY A 285 7.42 -26.48 -11.85
CA GLY A 285 8.66 -26.50 -11.06
C GLY A 285 9.94 -26.79 -11.86
N SER A 286 9.84 -27.27 -13.11
CA SER A 286 11.00 -27.58 -13.96
C SER A 286 11.01 -26.72 -15.23
N ARG A 287 11.24 -25.41 -15.08
CA ARG A 287 11.51 -24.45 -16.17
C ARG A 287 10.41 -24.35 -17.23
N ALA A 288 9.19 -24.03 -16.83
CA ALA A 288 8.28 -23.35 -17.75
C ALA A 288 8.95 -22.04 -18.17
N ALA A 289 9.36 -21.94 -19.44
CA ALA A 289 9.81 -20.67 -19.98
C ALA A 289 8.62 -19.71 -19.84
N VAL A 290 8.85 -18.53 -19.25
CA VAL A 290 7.81 -17.52 -18.97
C VAL A 290 6.79 -17.37 -20.10
N GLY A 291 7.17 -17.54 -21.37
CA GLY A 291 6.26 -17.58 -22.52
C GLY A 291 5.12 -18.62 -22.45
N GLU A 292 5.34 -19.84 -21.94
CA GLU A 292 4.29 -20.87 -21.83
C GLU A 292 3.23 -20.50 -20.79
N LEU A 293 3.65 -19.87 -19.67
CA LEU A 293 2.74 -19.31 -18.67
C LEU A 293 1.87 -18.18 -19.24
N LEU A 294 2.41 -17.42 -20.20
CA LEU A 294 1.69 -16.34 -20.87
C LEU A 294 0.72 -16.82 -21.93
N ASP A 295 1.10 -17.86 -22.68
CA ASP A 295 0.21 -18.48 -23.64
C ASP A 295 -0.94 -19.19 -22.91
N MET A 296 -0.68 -19.85 -21.77
CA MET A 296 -1.73 -20.40 -20.90
C MET A 296 -2.68 -19.30 -20.39
N ARG A 297 -2.15 -18.17 -19.89
CA ARG A 297 -2.99 -17.06 -19.43
C ARG A 297 -3.85 -16.50 -20.57
N ARG A 298 -3.28 -16.36 -21.78
CA ARG A 298 -4.01 -15.86 -22.95
C ARG A 298 -5.11 -16.82 -23.39
N GLU A 299 -4.87 -18.12 -23.30
CA GLU A 299 -5.85 -19.16 -23.60
C GLU A 299 -7.03 -19.14 -22.61
N VAL A 300 -6.74 -19.09 -21.30
CA VAL A 300 -7.77 -19.03 -20.24
C VAL A 300 -8.64 -17.77 -20.37
N LEU A 301 -8.03 -16.60 -20.61
CA LEU A 301 -8.76 -15.35 -20.79
C LEU A 301 -9.67 -15.39 -22.04
N HIS A 302 -9.17 -15.98 -23.14
CA HIS A 302 -9.94 -16.12 -24.38
C HIS A 302 -11.12 -17.09 -24.21
N GLU A 303 -10.96 -18.21 -23.50
CA GLU A 303 -12.04 -19.16 -23.21
C GLU A 303 -13.17 -18.54 -22.38
N HIS A 304 -12.85 -17.56 -21.54
CA HIS A 304 -13.80 -16.90 -20.63
C HIS A 304 -14.30 -15.54 -21.16
N GLY A 305 -14.01 -15.21 -22.43
CA GLY A 305 -14.56 -14.04 -23.12
C GLY A 305 -13.87 -12.70 -22.80
N PHE A 306 -12.69 -12.74 -22.20
CA PHE A 306 -11.85 -11.57 -21.95
C PHE A 306 -10.82 -11.47 -23.08
N ALA A 307 -11.09 -10.64 -24.10
CA ALA A 307 -10.19 -10.36 -25.21
C ALA A 307 -9.88 -8.86 -25.30
#